data_AF-A0A0V8JH60-F1
#
_entry.id   AF-A0A0V8JH60-F1
#
_cell.length_a   1.000
_cell.length_b   1.000
_cell.length_c   1.000
_cell.angle_alpha   90.00
_cell.angle_beta   90.00
_cell.angle_gamma   90.00
#
_symmetry.space_group_name_H-M   'P 1'
#
loop_
_entity.id
_entity.type
_entity.pdbx_description
1 polymer ?
#
loop_
_entity_poly.entity_id
_entity_poly.type
_entity_poly.pdbx_seq_one_letter_code
_entity_poly.pdbx_strand_id
1 'polypeptide(L)' 'MYLSHYAGGVRAVDISNPSNPVQIGKYVPANANIWGVFVDQNYVLASDMGSGLKVLQKNNK' A
#
# COMPACT_ATOMS: atom_id res chain seq x y z
N MET A 1 -4.39 7.20 3.71
CA MET A 1 -5.07 5.95 3.30
C MET A 1 -4.08 5.01 2.63
N TYR A 2 -4.19 3.71 2.88
CA TYR A 2 -3.44 2.68 2.15
C TYR A 2 -4.43 1.76 1.42
N LEU A 3 -4.18 1.43 0.15
CA LEU A 3 -5.02 0.51 -0.63
C LEU A 3 -4.18 -0.50 -1.42
N SER A 4 -4.77 -1.68 -1.65
CA SER A 4 -4.29 -2.68 -2.61
C SER A 4 -4.72 -2.28 -4.02
N HIS A 5 -3.85 -2.55 -5.00
CA HIS A 5 -4.09 -2.16 -6.40
C HIS A 5 -3.60 -3.24 -7.39
N TYR A 6 -3.81 -4.52 -7.09
CA TYR A 6 -3.44 -5.66 -7.94
C TYR A 6 -1.97 -5.60 -8.40
N ALA A 7 -1.72 -5.61 -9.72
CA ALA A 7 -0.40 -5.42 -10.34
C ALA A 7 0.24 -4.06 -10.05
N GLY A 8 -0.58 -3.09 -9.63
CA GLY A 8 -0.12 -1.82 -9.11
C GLY A 8 0.49 -1.91 -7.71
N GLY A 9 0.32 -3.01 -6.95
CA GLY A 9 0.90 -3.14 -5.62
C GLY A 9 0.15 -2.34 -4.54
N VAL A 10 0.87 -1.68 -3.64
CA VAL A 10 0.30 -0.84 -2.56
C VAL A 10 0.39 0.63 -2.95
N ARG A 11 -0.67 1.39 -2.65
CA ARG A 11 -0.70 2.86 -2.77
C ARG A 11 -0.90 3.50 -1.41
N ALA A 12 -0.14 4.55 -1.14
CA ALA A 12 -0.37 5.47 -0.04
C ALA A 12 -0.93 6.77 -0.61
N VAL A 13 -2.10 7.17 -0.13
CA VAL A 13 -2.82 8.36 -0.59
C VAL A 13 -3.12 9.25 0.60
N ASP A 14 -2.71 10.51 0.55
CA ASP A 14 -3.20 11.54 1.45
C ASP A 14 -4.63 11.91 1.02
N ILE A 15 -5.55 11.82 1.97
CA ILE A 15 -6.98 12.11 1.81
C ILE A 15 -7.43 13.22 2.76
N SER A 16 -6.47 14.02 3.28
CA SER A 16 -6.73 15.16 4.17
C SER A 16 -7.65 16.21 3.54
N ASN A 17 -7.53 16.42 2.22
CA ASN A 17 -8.51 17.11 1.39
C ASN A 17 -9.30 16.10 0.53
N PRO A 18 -10.55 15.76 0.88
CA PRO A 18 -11.36 14.80 0.12
C PRO A 18 -11.64 15.22 -1.33
N SER A 19 -11.64 16.53 -1.62
CA SER A 19 -11.84 17.05 -2.97
C SER A 19 -10.59 16.93 -3.86
N ASN A 20 -9.42 16.72 -3.27
CA ASN A 20 -8.16 16.59 -3.98
C ASN A 20 -7.22 15.56 -3.30
N PRO A 21 -7.51 14.26 -3.41
CA PRO A 21 -6.62 13.22 -2.90
C PRO A 21 -5.27 13.21 -3.64
N VAL A 22 -4.17 13.03 -2.90
CA VAL A 22 -2.81 13.04 -3.48
C VAL A 22 -2.11 11.73 -3.16
N GLN A 23 -1.56 11.05 -4.17
CA GLN A 23 -0.73 9.87 -3.93
C GLN A 23 0.62 10.30 -3.34
N ILE A 24 0.91 9.87 -2.12
CA ILE A 24 2.14 10.23 -1.38
C ILE A 24 3.18 9.09 -1.35
N GLY A 25 2.83 7.91 -1.83
CA GLY A 25 3.77 6.79 -1.88
C GLY A 25 3.26 5.59 -2.66
N LYS A 26 4.19 4.73 -3.06
CA LYS A 26 3.89 3.45 -3.71
C LYS A 26 4.92 2.39 -3.36
N TYR A 27 4.45 1.14 -3.31
CA TYR A 27 5.30 -0.05 -3.27
C TYR A 27 4.79 -1.03 -4.33
N VAL A 28 5.67 -1.42 -5.26
CA VAL A 28 5.31 -2.31 -6.38
C VAL A 28 6.39 -3.40 -6.48
N PRO A 29 6.18 -4.58 -5.87
CA PRO A 29 7.10 -5.69 -6.04
C PRO A 29 7.04 -6.23 -7.47
N ALA A 30 8.07 -6.97 -7.90
CA ALA A 30 8.03 -7.67 -9.18
C ALA A 30 6.87 -8.69 -9.17
N ASN A 31 6.13 -8.76 -10.29
CA ASN A 31 4.95 -9.62 -10.44
C ASN A 31 3.89 -9.42 -9.35
N ALA A 32 3.70 -8.18 -8.89
CA ALA A 32 2.72 -7.85 -7.86
C ALA A 32 1.33 -8.39 -8.19
N ASN A 33 0.68 -8.96 -7.18
CA ASN A 33 -0.73 -9.30 -7.21
C ASN A 33 -1.30 -9.08 -5.81
N ILE A 34 -1.33 -7.81 -5.37
CA ILE A 34 -1.75 -7.41 -4.03
C ILE A 34 -3.27 -7.27 -3.97
N TRP A 35 -3.91 -8.09 -3.15
CA TRP A 35 -5.37 -8.10 -2.98
C TRP A 35 -5.83 -7.45 -1.69
N GLY A 36 -5.05 -7.62 -0.62
CA GLY A 36 -5.37 -7.10 0.71
C GLY A 36 -4.28 -6.17 1.22
N VAL A 37 -4.71 -5.13 1.93
CA VAL A 37 -3.84 -4.32 2.79
C VAL A 37 -4.47 -4.17 4.17
N PHE A 38 -3.64 -4.25 5.20
CA PHE A 38 -3.99 -3.95 6.58
C PHE A 38 -2.92 -3.04 7.18
N VAL A 39 -3.33 -2.09 8.03
CA VAL A 39 -2.42 -1.11 8.61
C VAL A 39 -2.46 -1.28 10.12
N ASP A 40 -1.30 -1.54 10.73
CA ASP A 40 -1.12 -1.59 12.17
C ASP A 40 0.01 -0.67 12.60
N GLN A 41 -0.30 0.31 13.43
CA GLN A 41 0.65 1.30 13.97
C GLN A 41 1.61 1.87 12.93
N ASN A 42 2.81 1.30 12.77
CA ASN A 42 3.86 1.73 11.84
C ASN A 42 4.07 0.81 10.64
N TYR A 43 3.25 -0.24 10.51
CA TYR A 43 3.36 -1.24 9.47
C TYR A 43 2.16 -1.24 8.54
N VAL A 44 2.44 -1.58 7.29
CA VAL A 44 1.46 -1.91 6.27
C VAL A 44 1.71 -3.36 5.87
N LEU A 45 0.73 -4.21 6.14
CA LEU A 45 0.72 -5.61 5.77
C LEU A 45 0.00 -5.74 4.44
N ALA A 46 0.66 -6.29 3.42
CA ALA A 46 0.09 -6.45 2.10
C ALA A 46 0.11 -7.93 1.69
N SER A 47 -1.04 -8.49 1.32
CA SER A 47 -1.16 -9.87 0.90
C SER A 47 -1.01 -9.98 -0.62
N ASP A 48 0.11 -10.56 -1.06
CA ASP A 48 0.38 -10.87 -2.46
C ASP A 48 -0.01 -12.33 -2.76
N MET A 49 -0.84 -12.55 -3.77
CA MET A 49 -1.31 -13.91 -4.12
C MET A 49 -0.21 -14.82 -4.66
N GLY A 50 0.86 -14.27 -5.26
CA GLY A 50 1.93 -15.07 -5.86
C GLY A 50 3.13 -15.27 -4.94
N SER A 51 3.36 -14.34 -4.03
CA SER A 51 4.61 -14.26 -3.25
C SER A 51 4.40 -14.04 -1.75
N GLY A 52 3.16 -14.17 -1.27
CA GLY A 52 2.82 -14.16 0.15
C GLY A 52 2.83 -12.77 0.80
N LEU A 53 2.95 -12.75 2.13
CA LEU A 53 2.84 -11.53 2.93
C LEU A 53 4.04 -10.59 2.74
N LYS A 54 3.75 -9.30 2.53
CA LYS A 54 4.74 -8.21 2.59
C LYS A 54 4.51 -7.39 3.86
N VAL A 55 5.59 -7.12 4.58
CA VAL A 55 5.59 -6.26 5.77
C VAL A 55 6.36 -5.00 5.42
N LEU A 56 5.65 -3.88 5.30
CA LEU A 56 6.23 -2.59 4.91
C LEU A 56 6.22 -1.66 6.11
N GLN A 57 7.30 -0.93 6.33
CA GLN A 57 7.35 0.13 7.33
C GLN A 57 6.84 1.44 6.72
N LYS A 58 5.98 2.16 7.44
CA LYS A 58 5.58 3.53 7.10
C LYS A 58 6.77 4.45 7.41
N ASN A 59 7.46 4.89 6.37
CA ASN A 59 8.52 5.87 6.52
C ASN A 59 7.93 7.28 6.43
N ASN A 60 8.22 8.11 7.43
CA ASN A 60 7.81 9.52 7.51
C ASN A 60 8.92 10.48 7.01
N LYS A 61 9.82 10.01 6.15
CA LYS A 61 10.84 10.89 5.55
C LYS A 61 10.30 11.53 4.29
#